data_AF-A0A840CLQ7-F1
#
_entry.id   AF-A0A840CLQ7-F1
#
_cell.length_a   1.000
_cell.length_b   1.000
_cell.length_c   1.000
_cell.angle_alpha   90.00
_cell.angle_beta   90.00
_cell.angle_gamma   90.00
#
_symmetry.space_group_name_H-M   'P 1'
#
loop_
_entity.id
_entity.type
_entity.pdbx_description
1 polymer ?
#
loop_
_entity_poly.entity_id
_entity_poly.type
_entity_poly.pdbx_seq_one_letter_code
_entity_poly.pdbx_strand_id
1 'polypeptide(L)'
;MKTILIISFILCLAGAGYAQSTGKVTTRNVEMNKKIDNKKGYNYFLLDMIKDTDVVYTEYEELIQRVWDKKVNLNLNGTSVQPLKKLDKIKQTVIDMPVFKGGIEYQESVLTYIDVVRKKIVLLEKYGILGADSKSDVKEYNDAAMAFNEATNEGIDARNIVRRKKNEYEKTVYMD
;
A
#
# COMPACT_ATOMS: atom_id res chain seq x y z
N MET A 1 -7.64 34.12 -26.08
CA MET A 1 -6.28 33.78 -25.59
C MET A 1 -6.26 33.61 -24.07
N LYS A 2 -6.90 32.57 -23.53
CA LYS A 2 -6.82 32.18 -22.10
C LYS A 2 -6.85 30.67 -21.86
N THR A 3 -7.07 29.85 -22.90
CA THR A 3 -7.21 28.39 -22.81
C THR A 3 -5.96 27.61 -23.17
N ILE A 4 -4.90 28.27 -23.67
CA ILE A 4 -3.62 27.60 -24.02
C ILE A 4 -2.70 27.49 -22.79
N LEU A 5 -2.86 28.35 -21.78
CA LEU A 5 -2.00 28.39 -20.59
C LEU A 5 -2.25 27.26 -19.57
N ILE A 6 -3.39 26.57 -19.64
CA ILE A 6 -3.72 25.51 -18.67
C ILE A 6 -3.14 24.15 -19.10
N ILE A 7 -2.96 23.92 -20.40
CA ILE A 7 -2.40 22.66 -20.93
C ILE A 7 -0.88 22.59 -20.67
N SER A 8 -0.19 23.74 -20.64
CA SER A 8 1.26 23.82 -20.37
C SER A 8 1.62 23.53 -18.91
N PHE A 9 0.69 23.71 -17.96
CA PHE A 9 0.96 23.46 -16.54
C PHE A 9 0.82 21.99 -16.17
N ILE A 10 -0.04 21.23 -16.88
CA ILE A 10 -0.21 19.78 -16.67
C ILE A 10 0.97 18.99 -17.28
N LEU A 11 1.57 19.49 -18.36
CA LEU A 11 2.75 18.87 -18.98
C LEU A 11 4.06 19.04 -18.18
N CYS A 12 4.15 20.01 -17.28
CA CYS A 12 5.33 20.17 -16.43
C CYS A 12 5.38 19.18 -15.25
N LEU A 13 4.25 18.59 -14.85
CA LEU A 13 4.23 17.55 -13.81
C LEU A 13 4.62 16.15 -14.33
N ALA A 14 4.50 15.91 -15.64
CA ALA A 14 4.93 14.67 -16.27
C ALA A 14 6.45 14.63 -16.53
N GLY A 15 7.12 15.79 -16.60
CA GLY A 15 8.56 15.89 -16.92
C GLY A 15 9.49 15.88 -15.70
N ALA A 16 8.99 16.12 -14.49
CA ALA A 16 9.83 16.18 -13.28
C ALA A 16 10.13 14.79 -12.66
N GLY A 17 9.46 13.72 -13.13
CA GLY A 17 9.69 12.35 -12.64
C GLY A 17 10.88 11.62 -13.27
N TYR A 18 11.44 12.13 -14.36
CA TYR A 18 12.47 11.43 -15.15
C TYR A 18 13.92 11.91 -14.91
N ALA A 19 14.15 12.75 -13.91
CA ALA A 19 15.48 13.27 -13.57
C ALA A 19 15.97 12.89 -12.16
N GLN A 20 15.31 11.94 -11.48
CA GLN A 20 15.96 11.30 -10.35
C GLN A 20 16.79 10.14 -10.89
N SER A 21 18.05 10.48 -11.16
CA SER A 21 19.17 9.58 -11.41
C SER A 21 18.99 8.24 -10.70
N THR A 22 19.40 7.20 -11.42
CA THR A 22 19.81 5.84 -11.01
C THR A 22 20.68 5.78 -9.75
N GLY A 23 20.19 6.33 -8.64
CA GLY A 23 20.59 5.91 -7.32
C GLY A 23 20.04 4.51 -7.19
N LYS A 24 20.93 3.52 -7.21
CA LYS A 24 20.63 2.15 -6.80
C LYS A 24 19.62 2.23 -5.67
N VAL A 25 18.38 1.79 -5.93
CA VAL A 25 17.57 1.22 -4.87
C VAL A 25 18.36 -0.01 -4.50
N THR A 26 19.38 0.17 -3.67
CA THR A 26 19.88 -0.90 -2.84
C THR A 26 18.62 -1.42 -2.20
N THR A 27 18.21 -2.61 -2.63
CA THR A 27 17.57 -3.58 -1.76
C THR A 27 18.41 -3.56 -0.50
N ARG A 28 18.06 -2.65 0.40
CA ARG A 28 18.42 -2.75 1.80
C ARG A 28 17.57 -3.93 2.21
N ASN A 29 18.07 -5.13 1.92
CA ASN A 29 17.85 -6.28 2.76
C ASN A 29 18.19 -5.72 4.13
N VAL A 30 17.14 -5.28 4.83
CA VAL A 30 17.25 -4.96 6.24
C VAL A 30 17.84 -6.23 6.79
N GLU A 31 19.08 -6.17 7.23
CA GLU A 31 19.62 -7.15 8.16
C GLU A 31 18.65 -7.14 9.34
N MET A 32 17.58 -7.96 9.24
CA MET A 32 16.46 -8.08 10.17
C MET A 32 16.89 -8.74 11.49
N ASN A 33 18.16 -8.61 11.85
CA ASN A 33 18.80 -9.24 12.98
C ASN A 33 19.61 -8.27 13.84
N LYS A 34 19.31 -6.97 13.79
CA LYS A 34 19.68 -6.08 14.88
C LYS A 34 18.51 -6.04 15.85
N LYS A 35 18.67 -6.71 17.00
CA LYS A 35 17.78 -6.65 18.16
C LYS A 35 17.23 -5.23 18.30
N ILE A 36 15.98 -5.02 17.91
CA ILE A 36 15.31 -3.77 18.14
C ILE A 36 14.96 -3.77 19.63
N ASP A 37 15.84 -3.14 20.41
CA ASP A 37 15.79 -3.15 21.87
C ASP A 37 15.31 -1.81 22.44
N ASN A 38 14.93 -0.87 21.58
CA ASN A 38 14.51 0.46 21.97
C ASN A 38 13.27 0.92 21.21
N LYS A 39 12.51 1.80 21.87
CA LYS A 39 11.26 2.40 21.39
C LYS A 39 11.37 2.98 19.99
N LYS A 40 12.47 3.69 19.72
CA LYS A 40 12.69 4.40 18.44
C LYS A 40 12.87 3.41 17.30
N GLY A 41 13.67 2.36 17.50
CA GLY A 41 13.82 1.28 16.54
C GLY A 41 12.50 0.57 16.26
N TYR A 42 11.69 0.30 17.30
CA TYR A 42 10.39 -0.36 17.15
C TYR A 42 9.41 0.49 16.34
N ASN A 43 9.37 1.81 16.61
CA ASN A 43 8.56 2.74 15.83
C ASN A 43 8.97 2.78 14.35
N TYR A 44 10.28 2.85 14.05
CA TYR A 44 10.74 2.83 12.66
C TYR A 44 10.46 1.50 11.96
N PHE A 45 10.61 0.39 12.66
CA PHE A 45 10.25 -0.92 12.11
C PHE A 45 8.78 -0.95 11.68
N LEU A 46 7.85 -0.55 12.53
CA LEU A 46 6.43 -0.51 12.17
C LEU A 46 6.15 0.47 11.03
N LEU A 47 6.83 1.61 10.99
CA LEU A 47 6.75 2.56 9.85
C LEU A 47 7.23 1.95 8.53
N ASP A 48 8.32 1.19 8.56
CA ASP A 48 8.84 0.51 7.37
C ASP A 48 7.86 -0.56 6.89
N MET A 49 7.24 -1.32 7.78
CA MET A 49 6.21 -2.33 7.41
C MET A 49 4.97 -1.71 6.80
N ILE A 50 4.54 -0.56 7.32
CA ILE A 50 3.45 0.23 6.73
C ILE A 50 3.83 0.71 5.32
N LYS A 51 5.05 1.22 5.14
CA LYS A 51 5.54 1.70 3.84
C LYS A 51 5.66 0.57 2.82
N ASP A 52 6.19 -0.58 3.23
CA ASP A 52 6.31 -1.75 2.35
C ASP A 52 4.92 -2.25 1.91
N THR A 53 3.93 -2.18 2.81
CA THR A 53 2.52 -2.46 2.49
C THR A 53 1.99 -1.50 1.42
N ASP A 54 2.26 -0.18 1.56
CA ASP A 54 1.86 0.84 0.59
C ASP A 54 2.49 0.59 -0.79
N VAL A 55 3.78 0.23 -0.81
CA VAL A 55 4.52 -0.08 -2.05
C VAL A 55 3.90 -1.28 -2.75
N VAL A 56 3.64 -2.38 -2.03
CA VAL A 56 3.02 -3.58 -2.62
C VAL A 56 1.66 -3.27 -3.24
N TYR A 57 0.83 -2.46 -2.56
CA TYR A 57 -0.45 -2.03 -3.11
C TYR A 57 -0.27 -1.16 -4.37
N THR A 58 0.60 -0.15 -4.30
CA THR A 58 0.83 0.81 -5.39
C THR A 58 1.34 0.11 -6.65
N GLU A 59 2.32 -0.79 -6.51
CA GLU A 59 2.83 -1.60 -7.64
C GLU A 59 1.73 -2.41 -8.32
N TYR A 60 0.79 -2.94 -7.53
CA TYR A 60 -0.31 -3.72 -8.07
C TYR A 60 -1.38 -2.86 -8.73
N GLU A 61 -1.72 -1.71 -8.14
CA GLU A 61 -2.63 -0.73 -8.75
C GLU A 61 -2.10 -0.21 -10.09
N GLU A 62 -0.81 0.10 -10.17
CA GLU A 62 -0.14 0.49 -11.41
C GLU A 62 -0.17 -0.61 -12.48
N LEU A 63 -0.11 -1.89 -12.10
CA LEU A 63 -0.28 -3.00 -13.04
C LEU A 63 -1.69 -2.99 -13.65
N ILE A 64 -2.72 -2.87 -12.81
CA ILE A 64 -4.12 -2.85 -13.24
C ILE A 64 -4.38 -1.66 -14.17
N GLN A 65 -3.92 -0.46 -13.79
CA GLN A 65 -4.04 0.74 -14.62
C GLN A 65 -3.36 0.58 -15.98
N ARG A 66 -2.16 -0.02 -16.04
CA ARG A 66 -1.47 -0.27 -17.32
C ARG A 66 -2.23 -1.23 -18.24
N VAL A 67 -2.97 -2.19 -17.69
CA VAL A 67 -3.84 -3.07 -18.48
C VAL A 67 -5.04 -2.29 -19.02
N TRP A 68 -5.70 -1.48 -18.19
CA TRP A 68 -6.83 -0.64 -18.62
C TRP A 68 -6.43 0.39 -19.68
N ASP A 69 -5.27 1.02 -19.52
CA ASP A 69 -4.70 1.96 -20.49
C ASP A 69 -4.22 1.28 -21.79
N LYS A 70 -4.35 -0.05 -21.89
CA LYS A 70 -3.86 -0.86 -23.02
C LYS A 70 -2.34 -0.71 -23.25
N LYS A 71 -1.59 -0.29 -22.23
CA LYS A 71 -0.13 -0.20 -22.25
C LYS A 71 0.52 -1.58 -22.12
N VAL A 72 -0.18 -2.54 -21.50
CA VAL A 72 0.23 -3.93 -21.36
C VAL A 72 -0.94 -4.84 -21.70
N ASN A 73 -0.70 -5.87 -22.51
CA ASN A 73 -1.69 -6.92 -22.77
C ASN A 73 -1.42 -8.10 -21.81
N LEU A 74 -2.11 -8.11 -20.68
CA LEU A 74 -1.96 -9.12 -19.62
C LEU A 74 -3.33 -9.61 -19.15
N ASN A 75 -3.48 -10.93 -19.00
CA ASN A 75 -4.63 -11.51 -18.30
C ASN A 75 -4.47 -11.30 -16.79
N LEU A 76 -5.39 -10.57 -16.19
CA LEU A 76 -5.35 -10.22 -14.76
C LEU A 76 -5.72 -11.36 -13.81
N ASN A 77 -6.28 -12.47 -14.31
CA ASN A 77 -6.68 -13.61 -13.47
C ASN A 77 -5.49 -14.20 -12.70
N GLY A 78 -5.56 -14.15 -11.36
CA GLY A 78 -4.54 -14.71 -10.46
C GLY A 78 -3.27 -13.87 -10.35
N THR A 79 -3.25 -12.65 -10.90
CA THR A 79 -2.11 -11.74 -10.79
C THR A 79 -1.95 -11.18 -9.38
N SER A 80 -3.00 -11.23 -8.55
CA SER A 80 -2.97 -10.84 -7.13
C SER A 80 -2.14 -11.76 -6.24
N VAL A 81 -1.85 -13.00 -6.67
CA VAL A 81 -1.17 -14.03 -5.86
C VAL A 81 0.19 -13.55 -5.34
N GLN A 82 0.99 -12.89 -6.17
CA GLN A 82 2.33 -12.43 -5.78
C GLN A 82 2.27 -11.23 -4.81
N PRO A 83 1.51 -10.16 -5.07
CA PRO A 83 1.27 -9.10 -4.09
C PRO A 83 0.75 -9.65 -2.74
N LEU A 84 -0.22 -10.56 -2.75
CA LEU A 84 -0.74 -11.16 -1.52
C LEU A 84 0.34 -11.91 -0.75
N LYS A 85 1.19 -12.69 -1.43
CA LYS A 85 2.35 -13.35 -0.79
C LYS A 85 3.36 -12.36 -0.21
N LYS A 86 3.57 -11.19 -0.84
CA LYS A 86 4.42 -10.13 -0.27
C LYS A 86 3.78 -9.58 1.02
N LEU A 87 2.48 -9.30 1.02
CA LEU A 87 1.74 -8.84 2.20
C LEU A 87 1.72 -9.88 3.33
N ASP A 88 1.60 -11.17 3.01
CA ASP A 88 1.72 -12.28 3.98
C ASP A 88 3.07 -12.23 4.70
N LYS A 89 4.16 -12.02 3.96
CA LYS A 89 5.52 -11.94 4.54
C LYS A 89 5.70 -10.70 5.41
N ILE A 90 5.16 -9.55 4.99
CA ILE A 90 5.19 -8.32 5.80
C ILE A 90 4.39 -8.54 7.09
N LYS A 91 3.19 -9.12 7.00
CA LYS A 91 2.37 -9.46 8.16
C LYS A 91 3.11 -10.37 9.14
N GLN A 92 3.72 -11.45 8.63
CA GLN A 92 4.47 -12.38 9.45
C GLN A 92 5.67 -11.70 10.13
N THR A 93 6.37 -10.83 9.40
CA THR A 93 7.48 -10.03 9.95
C THR A 93 7.03 -9.15 11.12
N VAL A 94 5.86 -8.52 11.01
CA VAL A 94 5.27 -7.73 12.10
C VAL A 94 4.91 -8.62 13.30
N ILE A 95 4.33 -9.81 13.07
CA ILE A 95 3.96 -10.77 14.12
C ILE A 95 5.20 -11.28 14.87
N ASP A 96 6.26 -11.60 14.13
CA ASP A 96 7.49 -12.18 14.70
C ASP A 96 8.31 -11.15 15.49
N MET A 97 8.06 -9.85 15.30
CA MET A 97 8.73 -8.79 16.04
C MET A 97 8.22 -8.72 17.49
N PRO A 98 9.08 -8.89 18.50
CA PRO A 98 8.69 -8.69 19.89
C PRO A 98 8.16 -7.27 20.14
N VAL A 99 7.06 -7.17 20.88
CA VAL A 99 6.46 -5.88 21.18
C VAL A 99 7.30 -5.12 22.20
N PHE A 100 7.79 -3.94 21.81
CA PHE A 100 8.41 -3.02 22.76
C PHE A 100 7.34 -2.40 23.68
N LYS A 101 7.68 -2.18 24.95
CA LYS A 101 6.81 -1.65 26.02
C LYS A 101 5.76 -0.66 25.51
N GLY A 102 4.49 -0.99 25.72
CA GLY A 102 3.31 -0.20 25.34
C GLY A 102 3.04 -0.05 23.83
N GLY A 103 3.67 -0.89 22.99
CA GLY A 103 3.49 -0.90 21.54
C GLY A 103 2.38 -1.80 20.99
N ILE A 104 1.67 -2.54 21.85
CA ILE A 104 0.68 -3.57 21.44
C ILE A 104 -0.37 -2.98 20.49
N GLU A 105 -1.08 -1.94 20.93
CA GLU A 105 -2.15 -1.33 20.13
C GLU A 105 -1.64 -0.72 18.81
N TYR A 106 -0.38 -0.26 18.80
CA TYR A 106 0.23 0.24 17.58
C TYR A 106 0.51 -0.90 16.60
N GLN A 107 1.11 -2.00 17.05
CA GLN A 107 1.33 -3.19 16.22
C GLN A 107 0.02 -3.77 15.68
N GLU A 108 -1.00 -3.91 16.51
CA GLU A 108 -2.33 -4.41 16.13
C GLU A 108 -2.97 -3.54 15.04
N SER A 109 -2.82 -2.22 15.15
CA SER A 109 -3.31 -1.31 14.11
C SER A 109 -2.59 -1.49 12.78
N VAL A 110 -1.28 -1.78 12.80
CA VAL A 110 -0.49 -2.09 11.60
C VAL A 110 -0.94 -3.42 10.97
N LEU A 111 -1.13 -4.46 11.78
CA LEU A 111 -1.63 -5.75 11.30
C LEU A 111 -3.01 -5.63 10.66
N THR A 112 -3.91 -4.87 11.29
CA THR A 112 -5.24 -4.59 10.75
C THR A 112 -5.14 -3.85 9.41
N TYR A 113 -4.25 -2.86 9.32
CA TYR A 113 -4.04 -2.15 8.07
C TYR A 113 -3.56 -3.07 6.94
N ILE A 114 -2.61 -3.97 7.23
CA ILE A 114 -2.15 -4.97 6.26
C ILE A 114 -3.31 -5.85 5.77
N ASP A 115 -4.17 -6.31 6.68
CA ASP A 115 -5.32 -7.15 6.33
C ASP A 115 -6.34 -6.43 5.44
N VAL A 116 -6.60 -5.15 5.71
CA VAL A 116 -7.47 -4.34 4.86
C VAL A 116 -6.86 -4.14 3.47
N VAL A 117 -5.56 -3.88 3.37
CA VAL A 117 -4.87 -3.77 2.07
C VAL A 117 -4.92 -5.08 1.28
N ARG A 118 -4.83 -6.23 1.95
CA ARG A 118 -5.02 -7.55 1.30
C ARG A 118 -6.42 -7.69 0.70
N LYS A 119 -7.46 -7.39 1.49
CA LYS A 119 -8.86 -7.39 1.00
C LYS A 119 -9.00 -6.47 -0.21
N LYS A 120 -8.40 -5.29 -0.14
CA LYS A 120 -8.42 -4.30 -1.21
C LYS A 120 -7.75 -4.81 -2.50
N ILE A 121 -6.62 -5.53 -2.42
CA ILE A 121 -5.96 -6.17 -3.58
C ILE A 121 -6.86 -7.20 -4.26
N VAL A 122 -7.56 -8.05 -3.48
CA VAL A 122 -8.47 -9.06 -4.03
C VAL A 122 -9.63 -8.40 -4.79
N LEU A 123 -10.22 -7.35 -4.19
CA LEU A 123 -11.31 -6.61 -4.83
C LEU A 123 -10.84 -5.83 -6.06
N LEU A 124 -9.63 -5.28 -6.01
CA LEU A 124 -9.01 -4.61 -7.15
C LEU A 124 -8.74 -5.55 -8.31
N GLU A 125 -8.37 -6.81 -8.07
CA GLU A 125 -8.22 -7.81 -9.13
C GLU A 125 -9.56 -8.06 -9.84
N LYS A 126 -10.62 -8.31 -9.06
CA LYS A 126 -11.97 -8.55 -9.62
C LYS A 126 -12.44 -7.33 -10.43
N TYR A 127 -12.30 -6.14 -9.86
CA TYR A 127 -12.66 -4.90 -10.52
C TYR A 127 -11.82 -4.66 -11.78
N GLY A 128 -10.52 -4.92 -11.70
CA GLY A 128 -9.56 -4.85 -12.79
C GLY A 128 -9.90 -5.76 -13.96
N ILE A 129 -10.23 -7.03 -13.69
CA ILE A 129 -10.65 -8.02 -14.70
C ILE A 129 -11.89 -7.51 -15.45
N LEU A 130 -12.92 -7.10 -14.72
CA LEU A 130 -14.18 -6.61 -15.31
C LEU A 130 -13.97 -5.32 -16.11
N GLY A 131 -13.13 -4.40 -15.62
CA GLY A 131 -12.79 -3.17 -16.34
C GLY A 131 -11.95 -3.37 -17.60
N ALA A 132 -11.17 -4.45 -17.66
CA ALA A 132 -10.35 -4.78 -18.83
C ALA A 132 -11.16 -5.46 -19.96
N ASP A 133 -12.30 -6.07 -19.64
CA ASP A 133 -13.16 -6.73 -20.63
C ASP A 133 -14.33 -5.82 -21.09
N SER A 134 -14.31 -5.47 -22.37
CA SER A 134 -15.36 -4.68 -23.04
C SER A 134 -16.74 -5.36 -23.08
N LYS A 135 -16.81 -6.66 -22.80
CA LYS A 135 -18.05 -7.46 -22.78
C LYS A 135 -18.57 -7.74 -21.37
N SER A 136 -17.90 -7.23 -20.33
CA SER A 136 -18.34 -7.41 -18.95
C SER A 136 -19.76 -6.92 -18.74
N ASP A 137 -20.51 -7.64 -17.93
CA ASP A 137 -21.83 -7.19 -17.49
C ASP A 137 -21.70 -5.90 -16.64
N VAL A 138 -22.51 -4.90 -16.99
CA VAL A 138 -22.44 -3.57 -16.37
C VAL A 138 -22.80 -3.62 -14.88
N LYS A 139 -23.73 -4.49 -14.49
CA LYS A 139 -24.13 -4.64 -13.09
C LYS A 139 -22.99 -5.30 -12.30
N GLU A 140 -22.38 -6.36 -12.83
CA GLU A 140 -21.23 -7.01 -12.17
C GLU A 140 -20.04 -6.06 -12.02
N TYR A 141 -19.75 -5.24 -13.03
CA TYR A 141 -18.72 -4.20 -12.97
C TYR A 141 -19.01 -3.19 -11.85
N ASN A 142 -20.25 -2.66 -11.81
CA ASN A 142 -20.64 -1.67 -10.80
C ASN A 142 -20.61 -2.26 -9.38
N ASP A 143 -21.07 -3.49 -9.19
CA ASP A 143 -21.03 -4.20 -7.91
C ASP A 143 -19.57 -4.37 -7.43
N ALA A 144 -18.65 -4.73 -8.33
CA ALA A 144 -17.22 -4.82 -8.02
C ALA A 144 -16.60 -3.45 -7.70
N ALA A 145 -16.98 -2.39 -8.43
CA ALA A 145 -16.50 -1.03 -8.20
C ALA A 145 -16.94 -0.50 -6.82
N MET A 146 -18.20 -0.74 -6.44
CA MET A 146 -18.72 -0.37 -5.12
C MET A 146 -17.95 -1.09 -4.01
N ALA A 147 -17.78 -2.40 -4.11
CA ALA A 147 -17.03 -3.17 -3.12
C ALA A 147 -15.56 -2.69 -2.99
N PHE A 148 -14.91 -2.36 -4.10
CA PHE A 148 -13.56 -1.80 -4.09
C PHE A 148 -13.51 -0.41 -3.43
N ASN A 149 -14.50 0.45 -3.68
CA ASN A 149 -14.60 1.77 -3.05
C ASN A 149 -14.85 1.66 -1.54
N GLU A 150 -15.70 0.74 -1.10
CA GLU A 150 -15.92 0.44 0.32
C GLU A 150 -14.61 -0.01 1.00
N ALA A 151 -13.89 -0.96 0.41
CA ALA A 151 -12.59 -1.39 0.92
C ALA A 151 -11.53 -0.28 0.87
N THR A 152 -11.64 0.67 -0.06
CA THR A 152 -10.78 1.86 -0.09
C THR A 152 -11.03 2.75 1.12
N ASN A 153 -12.29 2.98 1.48
CA ASN A 153 -12.65 3.74 2.66
C ASN A 153 -12.19 3.04 3.95
N GLU A 154 -12.43 1.73 4.07
CA GLU A 154 -11.90 0.92 5.18
C GLU A 154 -10.37 1.05 5.28
N GLY A 155 -9.66 1.07 4.15
CA GLY A 155 -8.21 1.24 4.11
C GLY A 155 -7.75 2.61 4.60
N ILE A 156 -8.48 3.67 4.25
CA ILE A 156 -8.22 5.03 4.73
C ILE A 156 -8.43 5.10 6.24
N ASP A 157 -9.52 4.53 6.75
CA ASP A 157 -9.84 4.52 8.17
C ASP A 157 -8.80 3.73 8.98
N ALA A 158 -8.44 2.53 8.52
CA ALA A 158 -7.38 1.74 9.13
C ALA A 158 -6.05 2.51 9.16
N ARG A 159 -5.67 3.17 8.06
CA ARG A 159 -4.44 3.98 8.02
C ARG A 159 -4.50 5.18 8.97
N ASN A 160 -5.66 5.80 9.14
CA ASN A 160 -5.84 6.89 10.11
C ASN A 160 -5.74 6.39 11.56
N ILE A 161 -6.26 5.19 11.85
CA ILE A 161 -6.08 4.54 13.16
C ILE A 161 -4.58 4.29 13.42
N VAL A 162 -3.85 3.76 12.43
CA VAL A 162 -2.38 3.57 12.54
C VAL A 162 -1.67 4.88 12.88
N ARG A 163 -1.99 5.98 12.17
CA ARG A 163 -1.40 7.30 12.44
C ARG A 163 -1.68 7.76 13.87
N ARG A 164 -2.91 7.56 14.36
CA ARG A 164 -3.29 7.91 15.74
C ARG A 164 -2.51 7.07 16.75
N LYS A 165 -2.47 5.74 16.60
CA LYS A 165 -1.76 4.83 17.51
C LYS A 165 -0.25 5.04 17.51
N LYS A 166 0.34 5.33 16.35
CA LYS A 166 1.73 5.79 16.26
C LYS A 166 1.96 7.03 17.13
N ASN A 167 1.13 8.06 16.98
CA ASN A 167 1.30 9.32 17.70
C ASN A 167 1.12 9.14 19.22
N GLU A 168 0.16 8.31 19.65
CA GLU A 168 -0.02 7.92 21.05
C GLU A 168 1.23 7.20 21.60
N TYR A 169 1.73 6.23 20.84
CA TYR A 169 2.95 5.50 21.18
C TYR A 169 4.15 6.43 21.31
N GLU A 170 4.41 7.31 20.33
CA GLU A 170 5.54 8.25 20.32
C GLU A 170 5.54 9.18 21.54
N LYS A 171 4.37 9.69 21.94
CA LYS A 171 4.23 10.61 23.08
C LYS A 171 4.38 9.94 24.45
N THR A 172 4.16 8.63 24.53
CA THR A 172 4.22 7.92 25.82
C THR A 172 5.65 7.79 26.29
N VAL A 173 6.03 8.47 27.38
CA VAL A 173 7.36 8.32 27.98
C VAL A 173 7.35 7.13 28.93
N TYR A 174 8.25 6.17 28.69
CA TYR A 174 8.48 5.09 29.63
C TYR A 174 9.71 5.46 30.46
N MET A 175 9.52 5.63 31.77
CA MET A 175 10.65 5.70 32.70
C MET A 175 11.18 4.26 32.88
N ASP A 176 12.51 4.14 32.89
CA ASP A 176 13.24 2.91 33.20
C ASP A 176 13.19 2.60 34.70
#